data_AF-A0A8T0R7U2-F1
#
_entry.id   AF-A0A8T0R7U2-F1
#
_cell.length_a   1.000
_cell.length_b   1.000
_cell.length_c   1.000
_cell.angle_alpha   90.00
_cell.angle_beta   90.00
_cell.angle_gamma   90.00
#
_symmetry.space_group_name_H-M   'P 1'
#
loop_
_entity.id
_entity.type
_entity.pdbx_description
1 polymer ?
#
loop_
_entity_poly.entity_id
_entity_poly.type
_entity_poly.pdbx_seq_one_letter_code
_entity_poly.pdbx_strand_id
1 'polypeptide(L)'
;MDPAAPGRFDALQKSFKSASRCLLTACSREVVNRAFPSFTDAERERLYRMLTRVMKAMHANIEEEFDEVCEERQVAAALEKIDDFDEEQNLDALALEKTSIEEIEEKVSRAKKDEIEHLTGLLKKVEEGNNVMRAQIELLKKGEDSTASRDALNKLTQLNSALGA
;
A
#
# COMPACT_ATOMS: atom_id res chain seq x y z
N MET A 1 6.48 10.57 -38.04
CA MET A 1 6.26 9.62 -36.95
C MET A 1 7.56 9.57 -36.19
N ASP A 2 7.60 10.15 -35.00
CA ASP A 2 8.73 9.96 -34.10
C ASP A 2 8.79 8.47 -33.72
N PRO A 3 9.98 7.85 -33.70
CA PRO A 3 10.11 6.48 -33.22
C PRO A 3 9.62 6.42 -31.78
N ALA A 4 8.83 5.40 -31.45
CA ALA A 4 8.46 5.10 -30.07
C ALA A 4 9.72 5.14 -29.19
N ALA A 5 9.61 5.79 -28.03
CA ALA A 5 10.73 5.86 -27.10
C ALA A 5 11.20 4.42 -26.79
N PRO A 6 12.51 4.16 -26.76
CA PRO A 6 13.00 2.83 -26.40
C PRO A 6 12.50 2.47 -25.00
N GLY A 7 11.97 1.26 -24.82
CA GLY A 7 11.55 0.77 -23.51
C GLY A 7 12.71 0.78 -22.51
N ARG A 8 12.41 0.81 -21.20
CA ARG A 8 13.45 0.89 -20.15
C ARG A 8 14.44 -0.26 -20.23
N PHE A 9 14.00 -1.45 -20.63
CA PHE A 9 14.87 -2.61 -20.79
C PHE A 9 15.86 -2.44 -21.96
N ASP A 10 15.43 -1.91 -23.11
CA ASP A 10 16.32 -1.63 -24.23
C ASP A 10 17.37 -0.58 -23.86
N ALA A 11 16.96 0.45 -23.11
CA ALA A 11 17.86 1.49 -22.61
C ALA A 11 18.91 0.90 -21.65
N LEU A 12 18.50 0.00 -20.75
CA LEU A 12 19.39 -0.71 -19.85
C LEU A 12 20.40 -1.56 -20.64
N GLN A 13 19.93 -2.40 -21.56
CA GLN A 13 20.79 -3.31 -22.32
C GLN A 13 21.81 -2.53 -23.18
N LYS A 14 21.36 -1.45 -23.83
CA LYS A 14 22.23 -0.57 -24.61
C LYS A 14 23.27 0.14 -23.74
N SER A 15 22.87 0.62 -22.57
CA SER A 15 23.78 1.28 -21.62
C SER A 15 24.82 0.30 -21.09
N PHE A 16 24.42 -0.92 -20.74
CA PHE A 16 25.32 -1.97 -20.29
C PHE A 16 26.35 -2.33 -21.37
N LYS A 17 25.90 -2.63 -22.60
CA LYS A 17 26.79 -2.94 -23.74
C LYS A 17 27.76 -1.79 -24.06
N SER A 18 27.32 -0.55 -23.88
CA SER A 18 28.22 0.60 -24.05
C SER A 18 29.25 0.68 -22.92
N ALA A 19 28.85 0.44 -21.68
CA ALA A 19 29.74 0.48 -20.52
C ALA A 19 30.77 -0.66 -20.54
N SER A 20 30.33 -1.89 -20.84
CA SER A 20 31.20 -3.06 -21.01
C SER A 20 32.26 -2.77 -22.07
N ARG A 21 31.84 -2.23 -23.23
CA ARG A 21 32.74 -1.84 -24.31
C ARG A 21 33.81 -0.85 -23.88
N CYS A 22 33.42 0.18 -23.13
CA CYS A 22 34.35 1.18 -22.62
C CYS A 22 35.35 0.59 -21.62
N LEU A 23 34.89 -0.24 -20.68
CA LEU A 23 35.73 -0.84 -19.63
C LEU A 23 36.72 -1.86 -20.20
N LEU A 24 36.29 -2.61 -21.21
CA LEU A 24 37.05 -3.71 -21.80
C LEU A 24 37.67 -3.33 -23.16
N THR A 25 37.81 -2.04 -23.43
CA THR A 25 38.56 -1.58 -24.60
C THR A 25 40.01 -2.05 -24.50
N ALA A 26 40.51 -2.74 -25.53
CA ALA A 26 41.87 -3.29 -25.54
C ALA A 26 42.92 -2.18 -25.35
N CYS A 27 43.93 -2.44 -24.52
CA CYS A 27 45.06 -1.54 -24.33
C CYS A 27 45.86 -1.38 -25.62
N SER A 28 46.40 -0.19 -25.87
CA SER A 28 47.21 0.06 -27.07
C SER A 28 48.58 -0.64 -26.99
N ARG A 29 49.23 -0.81 -28.15
CA ARG A 29 50.60 -1.37 -28.20
C ARG A 29 51.59 -0.52 -27.41
N GLU A 30 51.44 0.81 -27.45
CA GLU A 30 52.30 1.73 -26.70
C GLU A 30 52.18 1.52 -25.18
N VAL A 31 50.97 1.23 -24.69
CA VAL A 31 50.73 0.92 -23.27
C VAL A 31 51.48 -0.35 -22.87
N VAL A 32 51.42 -1.40 -23.68
CA VAL A 32 52.16 -2.65 -23.42
C VAL A 32 53.68 -2.40 -23.45
N ASN A 33 54.17 -1.62 -24.42
CA ASN A 33 55.58 -1.29 -24.53
C ASN A 33 56.10 -0.51 -23.32
N ARG A 34 55.29 0.43 -22.81
CA ARG A 34 55.62 1.23 -21.63
C ARG A 34 55.56 0.41 -20.34
N ALA A 35 54.59 -0.50 -20.22
CA ALA A 35 54.39 -1.31 -19.02
C ALA A 35 55.43 -2.44 -18.89
N PHE A 36 55.95 -2.95 -20.01
CA PHE A 36 56.89 -4.08 -20.05
C PHE A 36 58.18 -3.71 -20.80
N PRO A 37 58.98 -2.76 -20.29
CA PRO A 37 60.19 -2.29 -20.97
C PRO A 37 61.31 -3.34 -20.99
N SER A 38 61.34 -4.26 -20.02
CA SER A 38 62.33 -5.34 -19.91
C SER A 38 62.11 -6.46 -20.92
N PHE A 39 60.94 -6.53 -21.55
CA PHE A 39 60.62 -7.58 -22.51
C PHE A 39 61.26 -7.26 -23.87
N THR A 40 61.47 -8.29 -24.69
CA THR A 40 61.82 -8.11 -26.10
C THR A 40 60.60 -7.68 -26.91
N ASP A 41 60.81 -7.16 -28.12
CA ASP A 41 59.71 -6.81 -29.03
C ASP A 41 58.80 -8.01 -29.33
N ALA A 42 59.38 -9.20 -29.50
CA ALA A 42 58.63 -10.42 -29.78
C ALA A 42 57.73 -10.84 -28.59
N GLU A 43 58.23 -10.72 -27.36
CA GLU A 43 57.46 -11.01 -26.14
C GLU A 43 56.32 -10.01 -25.96
N ARG A 44 56.59 -8.71 -26.17
CA ARG A 44 55.55 -7.68 -26.11
C ARG A 44 54.47 -7.87 -27.16
N GLU A 45 54.85 -8.25 -28.38
CA GLU A 45 53.88 -8.55 -29.44
C GLU A 45 53.02 -9.76 -29.12
N ARG A 46 53.62 -10.81 -28.53
CA ARG A 46 52.88 -11.99 -28.08
C ARG A 46 51.92 -11.63 -26.94
N LEU A 47 52.35 -10.80 -26.00
CA LEU A 47 51.54 -10.33 -24.88
C LEU A 47 50.37 -9.46 -25.36
N TYR A 48 50.60 -8.51 -26.27
CA TYR A 48 49.55 -7.66 -26.85
C TYR A 48 48.47 -8.50 -27.56
N ARG A 49 48.88 -9.50 -28.36
CA ARG A 49 47.93 -10.42 -29.01
C ARG A 49 47.14 -11.26 -28.00
N MET A 50 47.79 -11.71 -26.93
CA MET A 50 47.13 -12.46 -25.85
C MET A 50 46.10 -11.59 -25.11
N LEU A 51 46.49 -10.39 -24.68
CA LEU A 51 45.61 -9.41 -24.05
C LEU A 51 44.39 -9.13 -24.93
N THR A 52 44.61 -8.86 -26.22
CA THR A 52 43.51 -8.61 -27.16
C THR A 52 42.52 -9.78 -27.22
N ARG A 53 43.01 -11.02 -27.19
CA ARG A 53 42.14 -12.22 -27.17
C ARG A 53 41.37 -12.34 -25.86
N VAL A 54 42.03 -12.12 -24.73
CA VAL A 54 41.40 -12.15 -23.40
C VAL A 54 40.30 -11.09 -23.30
N MET A 55 40.58 -9.84 -23.70
CA MET A 55 39.60 -8.76 -23.67
C MET A 55 38.37 -9.06 -24.55
N LYS A 56 38.59 -9.64 -25.74
CA LYS A 56 37.47 -10.07 -26.62
C LYS A 56 36.63 -11.18 -26.01
N ALA A 57 37.27 -12.19 -25.40
CA ALA A 57 36.55 -13.27 -24.73
C ALA A 57 35.78 -12.75 -23.51
N MET A 58 36.38 -11.86 -22.72
CA MET A 58 35.74 -11.23 -21.56
C MET A 58 34.52 -10.38 -21.97
N HIS A 59 34.61 -9.61 -23.07
CA HIS A 59 33.45 -8.89 -23.60
C HIS A 59 32.26 -9.81 -23.84
N ALA A 60 32.48 -10.91 -24.57
CA ALA A 60 31.42 -11.85 -24.92
C ALA A 60 30.84 -12.51 -23.67
N ASN A 61 31.69 -12.99 -22.76
CA ASN A 61 31.27 -13.66 -21.53
C ASN A 61 30.45 -12.75 -20.62
N ILE A 62 30.85 -11.48 -20.47
CA ILE A 62 30.14 -10.53 -19.60
C ILE A 62 28.80 -10.10 -20.20
N GLU A 63 28.71 -9.96 -21.51
CA GLU A 63 27.43 -9.68 -22.17
C GLU A 63 26.47 -10.87 -22.08
N GLU A 64 26.97 -12.09 -22.24
CA GLU A 64 26.20 -13.32 -22.08
C GLU A 64 25.71 -13.50 -20.63
N GLU A 65 26.59 -13.41 -19.63
CA GLU A 65 26.20 -13.50 -18.21
C GLU A 65 25.19 -12.41 -17.82
N PHE A 66 25.31 -11.20 -18.38
CA PHE A 66 24.34 -10.15 -18.13
C PHE A 66 22.96 -10.48 -18.70
N ASP A 67 22.90 -10.96 -19.94
CA ASP A 67 21.64 -11.36 -20.58
C ASP A 67 21.01 -12.54 -19.80
N GLU A 68 21.79 -13.54 -19.38
CA GLU A 68 21.33 -14.67 -18.54
C GLU A 68 20.76 -14.21 -17.19
N VAL A 69 21.45 -13.32 -16.48
CA VAL A 69 20.97 -12.77 -15.20
C VAL A 69 19.67 -11.97 -15.40
N CYS A 70 19.57 -11.21 -16.50
CA CYS A 70 18.35 -10.47 -16.82
C CYS A 70 17.16 -11.40 -17.07
N GLU A 71 17.38 -12.51 -17.78
CA GLU A 71 16.38 -13.54 -18.02
C GLU A 71 15.98 -14.25 -16.72
N GLU A 72 16.95 -14.74 -15.94
CA GLU A 72 16.70 -15.45 -14.66
C GLU A 72 15.87 -14.59 -13.70
N ARG A 73 16.18 -13.29 -13.64
CA ARG A 73 15.53 -12.33 -12.73
C ARG A 73 14.28 -11.69 -13.33
N GLN A 74 13.89 -12.05 -14.56
CA GLN A 74 12.75 -11.47 -15.28
C GLN A 74 12.79 -9.94 -15.33
N VAL A 75 13.99 -9.36 -15.52
CA VAL A 75 14.21 -7.91 -15.50
C VAL A 75 13.39 -7.22 -16.60
N ALA A 76 13.32 -7.83 -17.79
CA ALA A 76 12.53 -7.31 -18.91
C ALA A 76 11.05 -7.15 -18.52
N ALA A 77 10.44 -8.20 -17.98
CA ALA A 77 9.03 -8.17 -17.56
C ALA A 77 8.78 -7.20 -16.40
N ALA A 78 9.75 -7.03 -15.49
CA ALA A 78 9.64 -6.06 -14.41
C ALA A 78 9.69 -4.61 -14.93
N LEU A 79 10.57 -4.31 -15.88
CA LEU A 79 10.68 -2.99 -16.49
C LEU A 79 9.51 -2.68 -17.42
N GLU A 80 9.02 -3.66 -18.17
CA GLU A 80 7.81 -3.55 -19.01
C GLU A 80 6.59 -3.16 -18.18
N LYS A 81 6.36 -3.81 -17.03
CA LYS A 81 5.27 -3.41 -16.11
C LYS A 81 5.39 -1.96 -15.60
N ILE A 82 6.63 -1.46 -15.46
CA ILE A 82 6.84 -0.09 -15.04
C ILE A 82 6.57 0.87 -16.20
N ASP A 83 6.96 0.50 -17.43
CA ASP A 83 6.62 1.25 -18.64
C ASP A 83 5.10 1.31 -18.83
N ASP A 84 4.39 0.18 -18.70
CA ASP A 84 2.92 0.11 -18.75
C ASP A 84 2.29 1.02 -17.68
N PHE A 85 2.77 0.96 -16.43
CA PHE A 85 2.24 1.79 -15.35
C PHE A 85 2.50 3.29 -15.59
N ASP A 86 3.66 3.66 -16.12
CA ASP A 86 3.99 5.05 -16.45
C ASP A 86 3.11 5.55 -17.60
N GLU A 87 2.87 4.72 -18.63
CA GLU A 87 1.91 5.03 -19.70
C GLU A 87 0.48 5.18 -19.17
N GLU A 88 0.01 4.27 -18.31
CA GLU A 88 -1.31 4.35 -17.68
C GLU A 88 -1.48 5.63 -16.85
N GLN A 89 -0.49 6.00 -16.03
CA GLN A 89 -0.52 7.23 -15.23
C GLN A 89 -0.49 8.49 -16.09
N ASN A 90 0.25 8.49 -17.20
CA ASN A 90 0.30 9.63 -18.12
C ASN A 90 -0.99 9.77 -18.94
N LEU A 91 -1.68 8.66 -19.26
CA LEU A 91 -2.94 8.66 -19.99
C LEU A 91 -4.14 9.00 -19.08
N ASP A 92 -4.11 8.57 -17.82
CA ASP A 92 -5.14 8.88 -16.84
C ASP A 92 -4.80 10.16 -16.08
N ALA A 93 -4.89 11.30 -16.76
CA ALA A 93 -4.80 12.63 -16.14
C ALA A 93 -5.85 12.83 -15.01
N LEU A 94 -6.89 11.98 -14.96
CA LEU A 94 -7.93 11.95 -13.93
C LEU A 94 -7.64 10.94 -12.80
N ALA A 95 -6.65 10.03 -12.91
CA ALA A 95 -6.26 9.12 -11.83
C ALA A 95 -5.54 9.85 -10.70
N LEU A 96 -4.66 10.80 -11.07
CA LEU A 96 -3.98 11.65 -10.09
C LEU A 96 -4.99 12.48 -9.28
N GLU A 97 -6.14 12.80 -9.88
CA GLU A 97 -7.28 13.50 -9.26
C GLU A 97 -8.36 12.53 -8.70
N LYS A 98 -8.37 11.24 -9.02
CA LYS A 98 -9.36 10.27 -8.47
C LYS A 98 -8.95 9.66 -7.13
N THR A 99 -7.66 9.62 -6.84
CA THR A 99 -7.22 9.57 -5.44
C THR A 99 -7.24 10.96 -4.79
N SER A 100 -8.05 11.90 -5.31
CA SER A 100 -8.30 13.16 -4.63
C SER A 100 -8.84 12.87 -3.24
N ILE A 101 -8.29 13.61 -2.28
CA ILE A 101 -8.78 13.75 -0.91
C ILE A 101 -10.31 13.93 -0.89
N GLU A 102 -10.88 14.54 -1.92
CA GLU A 102 -12.30 14.81 -2.08
C GLU A 102 -13.15 13.52 -2.26
N GLU A 103 -12.66 12.50 -2.98
CA GLU A 103 -13.38 11.21 -3.10
C GLU A 103 -13.31 10.40 -1.78
N ILE A 104 -12.20 10.51 -1.06
CA ILE A 104 -12.04 9.94 0.29
C ILE A 104 -12.98 10.66 1.27
N GLU A 105 -13.03 12.00 1.20
CA GLU A 105 -13.90 12.83 2.02
C GLU A 105 -15.38 12.50 1.77
N GLU A 106 -15.79 12.31 0.51
CA GLU A 106 -17.17 11.96 0.18
C GLU A 106 -17.56 10.58 0.74
N LYS A 107 -16.71 9.57 0.56
CA LYS A 107 -16.94 8.21 1.09
C LYS A 107 -17.01 8.21 2.61
N VAL A 108 -16.09 8.89 3.28
CA VAL A 108 -16.07 9.01 4.75
C VAL A 108 -17.29 9.76 5.25
N SER A 109 -17.66 10.86 4.59
CA SER A 109 -18.84 11.66 4.94
C SER A 109 -20.13 10.86 4.83
N ARG A 110 -20.27 10.06 3.76
CA ARG A 110 -21.43 9.18 3.57
C ARG A 110 -21.51 8.12 4.67
N ALA A 111 -20.41 7.42 4.92
CA ALA A 111 -20.36 6.40 5.97
C ALA A 111 -20.68 6.98 7.37
N LYS A 112 -20.16 8.17 7.68
CA LYS A 112 -20.44 8.85 8.94
C LYS A 112 -21.88 9.31 9.06
N LYS A 113 -22.50 9.77 7.96
CA LYS A 113 -23.91 10.14 7.93
C LYS A 113 -24.82 8.94 8.20
N ASP A 114 -24.55 7.81 7.55
CA ASP A 114 -25.32 6.57 7.74
C ASP A 114 -25.20 6.06 9.20
N GLU A 115 -24.01 6.16 9.79
CA GLU A 115 -23.76 5.82 11.20
C GLU A 115 -24.55 6.72 12.15
N ILE A 116 -24.57 8.05 11.91
CA ILE A 116 -25.35 9.00 12.70
C ILE A 116 -26.85 8.69 12.61
N GLU A 117 -27.36 8.40 11.43
CA GLU A 117 -28.78 8.08 11.23
C GLU A 117 -29.16 6.79 11.97
N HIS A 118 -28.31 5.77 11.90
CA HIS A 118 -28.48 4.52 12.63
C HIS A 118 -28.52 4.74 14.16
N LEU A 119 -27.52 5.44 14.71
CA LEU A 119 -27.43 5.72 16.14
C LEU A 119 -28.60 6.57 16.63
N THR A 120 -29.04 7.55 15.83
CA THR A 120 -30.21 8.38 16.14
C THR A 120 -31.48 7.53 16.22
N GLY A 121 -31.66 6.60 15.28
CA GLY A 121 -32.78 5.65 15.31
C GLY A 121 -32.77 4.75 16.53
N LEU A 122 -31.59 4.31 16.98
CA LEU A 122 -31.44 3.48 18.18
C LEU A 122 -31.76 4.28 19.46
N LEU A 123 -31.26 5.51 19.56
CA LEU A 123 -31.54 6.44 20.67
C LEU A 123 -33.04 6.68 20.83
N LYS A 124 -33.73 6.96 19.72
CA LYS A 124 -35.18 7.19 19.73
C LYS A 124 -35.96 6.01 20.29
N LYS A 125 -35.61 4.77 19.90
CA LYS A 125 -36.24 3.54 20.41
C LYS A 125 -36.02 3.37 21.91
N VAL A 126 -34.82 3.64 22.39
CA VAL A 126 -34.49 3.58 23.82
C VAL A 126 -35.26 4.63 24.62
N GLU A 127 -35.37 5.84 24.08
CA GLU A 127 -36.10 6.94 24.72
C GLU A 127 -37.61 6.68 24.80
N GLU A 128 -38.21 6.16 23.72
CA GLU A 128 -39.61 5.70 23.71
C GLU A 128 -39.84 4.61 24.78
N GLY A 129 -38.95 3.61 24.86
CA GLY A 129 -39.01 2.56 25.88
C GLY A 129 -38.90 3.11 27.31
N ASN A 130 -37.97 4.04 27.55
CA ASN A 130 -37.82 4.70 28.85
C ASN A 130 -39.06 5.50 29.25
N ASN A 131 -39.70 6.19 28.30
CA ASN A 131 -40.93 6.94 28.57
C ASN A 131 -42.09 6.01 28.96
N VAL A 132 -42.24 4.88 28.27
CA VAL A 132 -43.23 3.85 28.63
C VAL A 132 -42.97 3.31 30.04
N MET A 133 -41.71 2.98 30.34
CA MET A 133 -41.35 2.43 31.65
C MET A 133 -41.55 3.44 32.77
N ARG A 134 -41.24 4.73 32.52
CA ARG A 134 -41.52 5.82 33.46
C ARG A 134 -43.02 5.98 33.72
N ALA A 135 -43.86 5.94 32.68
CA ALA A 135 -45.31 6.01 32.82
C ALA A 135 -45.87 4.84 33.63
N GLN A 136 -45.33 3.62 33.44
CA GLN A 136 -45.70 2.45 34.24
C GLN A 136 -45.32 2.62 35.72
N ILE A 137 -44.11 3.13 36.00
CA ILE A 137 -43.66 3.42 37.37
C ILE A 137 -44.57 4.46 38.05
N GLU A 138 -44.97 5.52 37.34
CA GLU A 138 -45.88 6.53 37.88
C GLU A 138 -47.29 5.98 38.16
N LEU A 139 -47.80 5.09 37.32
CA LEU A 139 -49.06 4.38 37.54
C LEU A 139 -49.02 3.51 38.81
N LEU A 140 -47.93 2.74 38.99
CA LEU A 140 -47.74 1.90 40.17
C LEU A 140 -47.65 2.73 41.45
N LYS A 141 -46.90 3.84 41.43
CA LYS A 141 -46.82 4.77 42.58
C LYS A 141 -48.19 5.33 42.97
N LYS A 142 -49.02 5.73 42.01
CA LYS A 142 -50.39 6.21 42.29
C LYS A 142 -51.31 5.11 42.86
N GLY A 143 -51.08 3.86 42.49
CA GLY A 143 -51.79 2.71 43.06
C GLY A 143 -51.37 2.41 44.51
N GLU A 144 -50.08 2.54 44.82
CA GLU A 144 -49.54 2.44 46.18
C GLU A 144 -49.99 3.59 47.09
N ASP A 145 -50.11 4.81 46.57
CA ASP A 145 -50.58 5.99 47.31
C ASP A 145 -52.11 6.01 47.53
N SER A 146 -52.83 4.94 47.17
CA SER A 146 -54.27 4.84 47.39
C SER A 146 -54.60 4.94 48.88
N THR A 147 -55.20 6.07 49.25
CA THR A 147 -55.73 6.37 50.59
C THR A 147 -56.66 5.27 51.09
N ALA A 148 -57.32 4.53 50.21
CA ALA A 148 -58.19 3.41 50.55
C ALA A 148 -57.45 2.24 51.22
N SER A 149 -56.21 1.94 50.78
CA SER A 149 -55.40 0.88 51.38
C SER A 149 -54.91 1.26 52.78
N ARG A 150 -54.51 2.52 52.95
CA ARG A 150 -54.09 3.07 54.25
C ARG A 150 -55.26 3.22 55.22
N ASP A 151 -56.44 3.57 54.72
CA ASP A 151 -57.66 3.73 55.51
C ASP A 151 -58.25 2.38 55.94
N ALA A 152 -58.17 1.36 55.08
CA ALA A 152 -58.51 -0.02 55.43
C ALA A 152 -57.55 -0.61 56.47
N LEU A 153 -56.24 -0.35 56.32
CA LEU A 153 -55.23 -0.78 57.30
C LEU A 153 -55.48 -0.11 58.66
N ASN A 154 -55.72 1.20 58.70
CA ASN A 154 -56.03 1.92 59.94
C ASN A 154 -57.30 1.39 60.63
N LYS A 155 -58.35 1.08 59.86
CA LYS A 155 -59.58 0.46 60.38
C LYS A 155 -59.34 -0.94 60.94
N LEU A 156 -58.51 -1.74 60.28
CA LEU A 156 -58.14 -3.08 60.75
C LEU A 156 -57.32 -3.01 62.06
N THR A 157 -56.38 -2.07 62.16
CA THR A 157 -55.57 -1.86 63.38
C THR A 157 -56.44 -1.38 64.55
N GLN A 158 -57.43 -0.52 64.30
CA GLN A 158 -58.42 -0.12 65.31
C GLN A 158 -59.29 -1.28 65.78
N LEU A 159 -59.78 -2.13 64.87
CA LEU A 159 -60.57 -3.32 65.21
C LEU A 159 -59.78 -4.33 66.05
N ASN A 160 -58.51 -4.55 65.72
CA ASN A 160 -57.66 -5.45 66.50
C ASN A 160 -57.35 -4.92 67.90
N SER A 161 -57.31 -3.60 68.06
CA SER A 161 -57.14 -2.93 69.36
C SER A 161 -58.43 -2.99 70.20
N ALA A 162 -59.60 -3.05 69.56
CA ALA A 162 -60.90 -3.17 70.22
C ALA A 162 -61.28 -4.62 70.61
N LEU A 163 -60.72 -5.63 69.93
CA LEU A 163 -60.94 -7.05 70.24
C LEU A 163 -59.97 -7.64 71.29
N GLY A 164 -58.96 -6.88 71.70
CA GLY A 164 -57.89 -7.31 72.62
C GLY A 164 -58.00 -6.78 74.05
N ALA A 165 -59.16 -6.26 74.47
CA ALA A 165 -59.44 -5.81 75.85
C ALA A 165 -60.56 -6.66 76.45
#